data_AF-A0A3A5VTF0-F1
#
_entry.id   AF-A0A3A5VTF0-F1
#
_cell.length_a   1.000
_cell.length_b   1.000
_cell.length_c   1.000
_cell.angle_alpha   90.00
_cell.angle_beta   90.00
_cell.angle_gamma   90.00
#
_symmetry.space_group_name_H-M   'P 1'
#
loop_
_entity.id
_entity.type
_entity.pdbx_description
1 polymer ?
#
loop_
_entity_poly.entity_id
_entity_poly.type
_entity_poly.pdbx_seq_one_letter_code
_entity_poly.pdbx_strand_id
1 'polypeptide(L)'
;MGPWDTVVEEIEEEVDMFAELGALRPAQSAVANVSASVTQQNTYDPLAAFMDDEDEESLMADSLFAQNDETAVVLENQVPEPSMPLSNEVITELLEVLVKKELHARAERGENWLGELPAEAQAKIDSARVIKEQQAYHLSLIIDMVGTGEVRPFATVLSTNDGALPVSPPSHLSKTWYPLYNALRELLLQAMDSLSKLNVISGKVTA
;
A
#
# COMPACT_ATOMS: atom_id res chain seq x y z
N MET A 1 8.22 12.22 57.54
CA MET A 1 7.37 13.35 57.12
C MET A 1 8.14 14.16 56.09
N GLY A 2 7.72 14.07 54.83
CA GLY A 2 8.26 14.67 53.61
C GLY A 2 7.50 14.04 52.42
N PRO A 3 7.11 14.80 51.38
CA PRO A 3 5.77 14.75 50.80
C PRO A 3 5.66 13.74 49.63
N TRP A 4 5.58 12.46 49.95
CA TRP A 4 5.18 11.41 49.00
C TRP A 4 3.97 10.60 49.49
N ASP A 5 3.26 11.14 50.48
CA ASP A 5 2.07 10.53 51.06
C ASP A 5 0.82 11.27 50.58
N THR A 6 0.57 11.14 49.29
CA THR A 6 -0.79 11.20 48.74
C THR A 6 -0.92 9.97 47.87
N VAL A 7 -1.22 8.86 48.53
CA VAL A 7 -2.07 7.83 47.95
C VAL A 7 -3.30 8.58 47.44
N VAL A 8 -3.35 8.83 46.13
CA VAL A 8 -4.61 9.13 45.48
C VAL A 8 -5.35 7.82 45.51
N GLU A 9 -6.27 7.74 46.47
CA GLU A 9 -7.27 6.71 46.60
C GLU A 9 -7.87 6.37 45.24
N GLU A 10 -8.16 5.08 45.09
CA GLU A 10 -9.10 4.51 44.15
C GLU A 10 -10.17 5.52 43.71
N ILE A 11 -10.07 5.94 42.45
CA ILE A 11 -11.27 6.26 41.69
C ILE A 11 -11.39 5.11 40.69
N GLU A 12 -11.82 3.96 41.22
CA GLU A 12 -12.55 2.95 40.45
C GLU A 12 -13.95 3.48 40.09
N GLU A 13 -14.04 4.69 39.52
CA GLU A 13 -15.18 5.02 38.68
C GLU A 13 -14.75 4.62 37.28
N GLU A 14 -15.22 3.45 36.83
CA GLU A 14 -15.26 3.13 35.41
C GLU A 14 -16.03 4.26 34.71
N VAL A 15 -15.32 5.28 34.26
CA VAL A 15 -15.86 6.31 33.39
C VAL A 15 -16.40 5.57 32.18
N ASP A 16 -17.72 5.54 32.06
CA ASP A 16 -18.39 4.85 30.95
C ASP A 16 -18.14 5.68 29.68
N MET A 17 -16.99 5.42 29.07
CA MET A 17 -16.43 6.13 27.91
C MET A 17 -17.42 6.19 26.73
N PHE A 18 -18.43 5.31 26.71
CA PHE A 18 -19.50 5.30 25.72
C PHE A 18 -20.59 6.35 26.03
N ALA A 19 -20.94 6.56 27.29
CA ALA A 19 -21.89 7.58 27.71
C ALA A 19 -21.37 9.00 27.43
N GLU A 20 -20.06 9.22 27.57
CA GLU A 20 -19.42 10.51 27.34
C GLU A 20 -19.31 10.87 25.85
N LEU A 21 -19.18 9.87 24.97
CA LEU A 21 -19.26 10.02 23.51
C LEU A 21 -20.69 10.01 22.96
N GLY A 22 -21.71 9.83 23.81
CA GLY A 22 -23.11 9.69 23.40
C GLY A 22 -23.41 8.42 22.60
N ALA A 23 -22.56 7.40 22.72
CA ALA A 23 -22.65 6.13 21.99
C ALA A 23 -23.32 5.04 22.86
N LEU A 24 -24.17 4.22 22.25
CA LEU A 24 -24.80 3.09 22.92
C LEU A 24 -23.86 1.88 22.91
N ARG A 25 -23.54 1.31 24.09
CA ARG A 25 -22.75 0.06 24.18
C ARG A 25 -23.50 -1.07 23.47
N PRO A 26 -22.87 -1.82 22.56
CA PRO A 26 -23.45 -3.05 22.03
C PRO A 26 -23.46 -4.09 23.16
N ALA A 27 -24.66 -4.38 23.68
CA ALA A 27 -24.86 -5.30 24.78
C ALA A 27 -24.29 -6.69 24.47
N GLN A 28 -23.60 -7.25 25.47
CA GLN A 28 -23.27 -8.67 25.53
C GLN A 28 -24.54 -9.51 25.35
N SER A 29 -24.41 -10.54 24.53
CA SER A 29 -25.47 -11.40 24.02
C SER A 29 -26.35 -12.01 25.13
N ALA A 30 -27.66 -11.78 25.06
CA ALA A 30 -28.67 -12.64 25.69
C ALA A 30 -29.85 -12.87 24.74
N VAL A 31 -30.04 -14.15 24.45
CA VAL A 31 -30.98 -14.89 23.60
C VAL A 31 -32.48 -14.51 23.61
N ALA A 32 -33.12 -14.81 22.47
CA ALA A 32 -34.57 -15.06 22.21
C ALA A 32 -35.50 -13.83 22.25
N ASN A 33 -36.44 -13.62 21.31
CA ASN A 33 -37.35 -14.62 20.75
C ASN A 33 -37.94 -14.18 19.38
N VAL A 34 -38.29 -15.19 18.60
CA VAL A 34 -38.88 -15.21 17.26
C VAL A 34 -40.25 -14.51 17.22
N SER A 35 -40.50 -13.69 16.19
CA SER A 35 -41.85 -13.40 15.71
C SER A 35 -41.84 -13.21 14.20
N ALA A 36 -42.40 -14.20 13.52
CA ALA A 36 -42.48 -14.36 12.08
C ALA A 36 -43.34 -13.29 11.39
N SER A 37 -42.94 -12.90 10.18
CA SER A 37 -43.87 -12.60 9.11
C SER A 37 -43.29 -13.12 7.78
N VAL A 38 -43.96 -14.15 7.26
CA VAL A 38 -43.69 -14.83 5.99
C VAL A 38 -44.64 -14.27 4.94
N THR A 39 -44.11 -13.75 3.82
CA THR A 39 -44.76 -13.75 2.49
C THR A 39 -43.66 -13.56 1.43
N GLN A 40 -42.99 -14.64 1.01
CA GLN A 40 -43.21 -15.42 -0.23
C GLN A 40 -42.83 -14.73 -1.56
N GLN A 41 -42.02 -15.48 -2.33
CA GLN A 41 -41.79 -15.46 -3.79
C GLN A 41 -40.63 -14.62 -4.35
N ASN A 42 -39.42 -15.16 -4.25
CA ASN A 42 -38.69 -15.71 -5.40
C ASN A 42 -37.37 -16.32 -4.91
N THR A 43 -37.40 -17.63 -4.65
CA THR A 43 -36.20 -18.43 -4.40
C THR A 43 -35.50 -18.63 -5.74
N TYR A 44 -34.75 -17.62 -6.18
CA TYR A 44 -33.65 -17.85 -7.10
C TYR A 44 -32.46 -18.25 -6.24
N ASP A 45 -32.23 -19.56 -6.14
CA ASP A 45 -30.97 -20.10 -5.68
C ASP A 45 -29.96 -20.00 -6.85
N PRO A 46 -28.97 -19.10 -6.80
CA PRO A 46 -28.00 -18.93 -7.89
C PRO A 46 -27.06 -20.13 -8.05
N LEU A 47 -27.03 -21.06 -7.09
CA LEU A 47 -26.25 -22.30 -7.18
C LEU A 47 -26.97 -23.38 -8.01
N ALA A 48 -28.30 -23.35 -8.07
CA ALA A 48 -29.07 -24.30 -8.86
C ALA A 48 -28.86 -24.12 -10.38
N ALA A 49 -28.57 -22.91 -10.84
CA ALA A 49 -28.25 -22.64 -12.25
C ALA A 49 -26.89 -23.20 -12.70
N PHE A 50 -26.04 -23.61 -11.76
CA PHE A 50 -24.72 -24.18 -12.05
C PHE A 50 -24.68 -25.71 -11.94
N MET A 51 -25.72 -26.34 -11.44
CA MET A 51 -25.73 -27.78 -11.14
C MET A 51 -26.71 -28.60 -11.99
N ASP A 52 -27.38 -28.00 -12.99
CA ASP A 52 -28.45 -28.66 -13.75
C ASP A 52 -28.14 -28.83 -15.26
N ASP A 53 -26.86 -28.78 -15.65
CA ASP A 53 -26.43 -29.03 -17.04
C ASP A 53 -25.10 -29.80 -17.05
N GLU A 54 -25.10 -31.02 -16.50
CA GLU A 54 -24.06 -32.03 -16.82
C GLU A 54 -24.53 -33.44 -16.41
N ASP A 55 -25.64 -33.88 -17.00
CA ASP A 55 -25.94 -35.31 -17.14
C ASP A 55 -26.04 -35.69 -18.62
N GLU A 56 -25.51 -36.89 -18.90
CA GLU A 56 -25.46 -37.68 -20.13
C GLU A 56 -24.23 -37.46 -21.05
N GLU A 57 -23.16 -38.24 -20.91
CA GLU A 57 -23.02 -39.67 -21.22
C GLU A 57 -22.10 -39.83 -22.45
N SER A 58 -20.86 -40.27 -22.24
CA SER A 58 -20.24 -41.20 -23.19
C SER A 58 -19.09 -41.96 -22.55
N LEU A 59 -19.47 -43.11 -21.98
CA LEU A 59 -18.81 -44.40 -22.13
C LEU A 59 -17.37 -44.54 -21.62
N MET A 60 -17.28 -45.25 -20.50
CA MET A 60 -16.14 -46.09 -20.17
C MET A 60 -15.73 -46.94 -21.37
N ALA A 61 -14.44 -47.03 -21.66
CA ALA A 61 -13.71 -48.30 -21.72
C ALA A 61 -12.31 -48.09 -22.30
N ASP A 62 -11.31 -48.45 -21.50
CA ASP A 62 -10.23 -49.34 -21.91
C ASP A 62 -9.47 -48.96 -23.19
N SER A 63 -8.37 -48.22 -23.02
CA SER A 63 -7.24 -48.34 -23.96
C SER A 63 -5.94 -48.18 -23.20
N LEU A 64 -5.53 -49.29 -22.58
CA LEU A 64 -4.17 -49.79 -22.45
C LEU A 64 -3.04 -48.75 -22.40
N PHE A 65 -2.37 -48.72 -21.25
CA PHE A 65 -0.93 -48.50 -21.14
C PHE A 65 -0.14 -49.45 -22.06
N ALA A 66 -0.11 -49.16 -23.36
CA ALA A 66 0.66 -49.89 -24.36
C ALA A 66 1.45 -48.88 -25.22
N GLN A 67 2.71 -48.73 -24.80
CA GLN A 67 3.89 -48.67 -25.65
C GLN A 67 3.90 -47.78 -26.93
N ASN A 68 4.85 -46.85 -26.85
CA ASN A 68 5.84 -46.48 -27.86
C ASN A 68 5.53 -45.39 -28.91
N ASP A 69 6.53 -44.51 -28.97
CA ASP A 69 7.03 -43.74 -30.12
C ASP A 69 6.25 -42.52 -30.62
N GLU A 70 6.86 -41.37 -30.29
CA GLU A 70 7.12 -40.25 -31.19
C GLU A 70 5.94 -39.77 -32.05
N THR A 71 5.13 -38.85 -31.51
CA THR A 71 4.48 -37.82 -32.31
C THR A 71 4.20 -36.57 -31.48
N ALA A 72 4.66 -35.45 -32.01
CA ALA A 72 4.48 -34.06 -31.61
C ALA A 72 3.35 -33.77 -30.59
N VAL A 73 3.75 -33.46 -29.35
CA VAL A 73 2.94 -32.63 -28.45
C VAL A 73 2.92 -31.22 -29.02
N VAL A 74 1.83 -30.89 -29.72
CA VAL A 74 1.42 -29.51 -29.98
C VAL A 74 1.14 -28.88 -28.63
N LEU A 75 2.10 -28.10 -28.16
CA LEU A 75 2.01 -27.29 -26.95
C LEU A 75 1.18 -26.04 -27.27
N GLU A 76 -0.14 -26.16 -27.25
CA GLU A 76 -1.04 -25.02 -27.36
C GLU A 76 -2.07 -25.03 -26.23
N ASN A 77 -1.74 -24.29 -25.18
CA ASN A 77 -2.66 -23.44 -24.40
C ASN A 77 -1.92 -22.89 -23.17
N GLN A 78 -0.93 -22.02 -23.40
CA GLN A 78 -0.63 -20.98 -22.42
C GLN A 78 -1.66 -19.88 -22.63
N VAL A 79 -2.69 -19.87 -21.79
CA VAL A 79 -3.53 -18.70 -21.60
C VAL A 79 -2.61 -17.62 -21.01
N PRO A 80 -2.34 -16.50 -21.71
CA PRO A 80 -1.59 -15.42 -21.10
C PRO A 80 -2.49 -14.84 -19.99
N GLU A 81 -2.08 -15.00 -18.74
CA GLU A 81 -2.72 -14.27 -17.65
C GLU A 81 -2.67 -12.77 -17.98
N PRO A 82 -3.81 -12.05 -17.89
CA PRO A 82 -3.81 -10.62 -18.11
C PRO A 82 -3.06 -9.96 -16.95
N SER A 83 -1.79 -9.65 -17.17
CA SER A 83 -1.04 -8.70 -16.34
C SER A 83 -1.70 -7.33 -16.53
N MET A 84 -2.71 -7.05 -15.72
CA MET A 84 -3.39 -5.76 -15.75
C MET A 84 -2.36 -4.68 -15.42
N PRO A 85 -2.12 -3.71 -16.32
CA PRO A 85 -1.19 -2.62 -16.04
C PRO A 85 -1.73 -1.80 -14.87
N LEU A 86 -0.91 -1.60 -13.83
CA LEU A 86 -1.27 -0.75 -12.70
C LEU A 86 -1.61 0.66 -13.19
N SER A 87 -2.68 1.25 -12.66
CA SER A 87 -3.02 2.63 -12.97
C SER A 87 -1.95 3.58 -12.40
N ASN A 88 -1.75 4.72 -13.07
CA ASN A 88 -0.78 5.72 -12.62
C ASN A 88 -1.07 6.21 -11.20
N GLU A 89 -2.35 6.30 -10.83
CA GLU A 89 -2.82 6.69 -9.49
C GLU A 89 -2.35 5.68 -8.43
N VAL A 90 -2.59 4.39 -8.64
CA VAL A 90 -2.14 3.33 -7.73
C VAL A 90 -0.61 3.31 -7.62
N ILE A 91 0.10 3.51 -8.73
CA ILE A 91 1.57 3.61 -8.72
C ILE A 91 2.02 4.79 -7.84
N THR A 92 1.44 5.98 -8.00
CA THR A 92 1.80 7.14 -7.20
C THR A 92 1.47 6.95 -5.72
N GLU A 93 0.33 6.36 -5.37
CA GLU A 93 -0.03 6.07 -3.99
C GLU A 93 0.92 5.06 -3.35
N LEU A 94 1.27 3.99 -4.07
CA LEU A 94 2.25 3.01 -3.59
C LEU A 94 3.63 3.66 -3.39
N LEU A 95 4.06 4.53 -4.30
CA LEU A 95 5.29 5.30 -4.13
C LEU A 95 5.21 6.21 -2.90
N GLU A 96 4.10 6.88 -2.64
CA GLU A 96 3.90 7.68 -1.41
C GLU A 96 4.07 6.83 -0.16
N VAL A 97 3.44 5.64 -0.11
CA VAL A 97 3.56 4.72 1.02
C VAL A 97 5.00 4.25 1.21
N LEU A 98 5.69 3.88 0.13
CA LEU A 98 7.08 3.44 0.18
C LEU A 98 8.02 4.56 0.66
N VAL A 99 7.80 5.78 0.18
CA VAL A 99 8.53 6.98 0.61
C VAL A 99 8.33 7.22 2.11
N LYS A 100 7.07 7.21 2.58
CA LYS A 100 6.75 7.39 4.00
C LYS A 100 7.41 6.32 4.87
N LYS A 101 7.33 5.06 4.44
CA LYS A 101 7.99 3.95 5.14
C LYS A 101 9.49 4.16 5.28
N GLU A 102 10.16 4.59 4.21
CA GLU A 102 11.60 4.85 4.23
C GLU A 102 11.95 6.04 5.14
N LEU A 103 11.16 7.10 5.11
CA LEU A 103 11.34 8.26 5.99
C LEU A 103 11.18 7.89 7.47
N HIS A 104 10.17 7.08 7.81
CA HIS A 104 10.00 6.56 9.17
C HIS A 104 11.18 5.68 9.59
N ALA A 105 11.62 4.76 8.72
CA ALA A 105 12.77 3.91 8.99
C ALA A 105 14.06 4.71 9.23
N ARG A 106 14.26 5.82 8.52
CA ARG A 106 15.39 6.74 8.77
C ARG A 106 15.28 7.46 10.10
N ALA A 107 14.07 7.91 10.46
CA ALA A 107 13.82 8.55 11.75
C ALA A 107 14.09 7.58 12.92
N GLU A 108 13.66 6.32 12.79
CA GLU A 108 13.91 5.26 13.77
C GLU A 108 15.41 4.91 13.89
N ARG A 109 16.14 4.94 12.78
CA ARG A 109 17.61 4.79 12.76
C ARG A 109 18.36 6.01 13.29
N GLY A 110 17.70 7.14 13.50
CA GLY A 110 18.31 8.38 13.94
C GLY A 110 19.14 9.08 12.86
N GLU A 111 18.86 8.85 11.58
CA GLU A 111 19.55 9.54 10.49
C GLU A 111 19.13 11.00 10.38
N ASN A 112 20.11 11.89 10.55
CA ASN A 112 19.92 13.31 10.31
C ASN A 112 20.15 13.67 8.83
N TRP A 113 19.27 13.21 7.95
CA TRP A 113 19.32 13.50 6.51
C TRP A 113 18.99 14.97 6.17
N LEU A 114 18.52 15.75 7.14
CA LEU A 114 18.26 17.19 7.05
C LEU A 114 19.41 18.04 7.65
N GLY A 115 20.48 17.43 8.15
CA GLY A 115 21.52 18.13 8.91
C GLY A 115 22.39 19.11 8.11
N GLU A 116 22.37 19.02 6.78
CA GLU A 116 23.09 19.95 5.89
C GLU A 116 22.29 21.22 5.58
N LEU A 117 21.09 21.36 6.14
CA LEU A 117 20.27 22.56 5.97
C LEU A 117 20.78 23.72 6.85
N PRO A 118 20.58 24.97 6.40
CA PRO A 118 21.06 26.15 7.11
C PRO A 118 20.33 26.42 8.43
N ALA A 119 19.21 25.73 8.69
CA ALA A 119 18.41 25.84 9.91
C ALA A 119 18.06 24.44 10.41
N GLU A 120 17.74 24.34 11.70
CA GLU A 120 17.11 23.14 12.25
C GLU A 120 15.78 22.89 11.51
N ALA A 121 15.60 21.66 11.05
CA ALA A 121 14.52 21.30 10.15
C ALA A 121 13.88 19.99 10.58
N GLN A 122 12.54 19.96 10.57
CA GLN A 122 11.77 18.77 10.87
C GLN A 122 10.87 18.40 9.69
N ALA A 123 11.02 17.18 9.19
CA ALA A 123 10.15 16.65 8.14
C ALA A 123 8.81 16.20 8.71
N LYS A 124 7.70 16.67 8.12
CA LYS A 124 6.36 16.12 8.37
C LYS A 124 6.14 14.93 7.46
N ILE A 125 6.55 13.74 7.89
CA ILE A 125 6.61 12.53 7.05
C ILE A 125 5.26 12.23 6.36
N ASP A 126 4.14 12.36 7.08
CA ASP A 126 2.80 12.10 6.54
C ASP A 126 2.39 13.02 5.38
N SER A 127 3.05 14.17 5.25
CA SER A 127 2.79 15.14 4.19
C SER A 127 3.44 14.80 2.84
N ALA A 128 4.22 13.72 2.78
CA ALA A 128 4.84 13.23 1.56
C ALA A 128 3.79 12.97 0.49
N ARG A 129 4.01 13.52 -0.70
CA ARG A 129 3.14 13.40 -1.88
C ARG A 129 3.97 13.11 -3.11
N VAL A 130 3.51 12.15 -3.93
CA VAL A 130 4.14 11.79 -5.20
C VAL A 130 3.13 12.04 -6.31
N ILE A 131 3.52 12.85 -7.29
CA ILE A 131 2.70 13.12 -8.47
C ILE A 131 3.44 12.67 -9.73
N LYS A 132 2.70 12.20 -10.72
CA LYS A 132 3.24 11.85 -12.04
C LYS A 132 2.84 12.91 -13.05
N GLU A 133 3.83 13.50 -13.71
CA GLU A 133 3.65 14.41 -14.84
C GLU A 133 4.34 13.83 -16.07
N GLN A 134 3.55 13.29 -17.01
CA GLN A 134 4.05 12.61 -18.20
C GLN A 134 5.00 11.44 -17.84
N GLN A 135 6.30 11.63 -18.02
CA GLN A 135 7.37 10.67 -17.72
C GLN A 135 8.18 11.09 -16.47
N ALA A 136 7.76 12.11 -15.74
CA ALA A 136 8.42 12.56 -14.51
C ALA A 136 7.58 12.22 -13.29
N TYR A 137 8.23 11.71 -12.24
CA TYR A 137 7.65 11.62 -10.90
C TYR A 137 8.25 12.72 -10.03
N HIS A 138 7.38 13.45 -9.35
CA HIS A 138 7.77 14.51 -8.42
C HIS A 138 7.40 14.10 -7.00
N LEU A 139 8.39 14.03 -6.12
CA LEU A 139 8.19 13.87 -4.68
C LEU A 139 8.22 15.24 -4.02
N SER A 140 7.19 15.57 -3.24
CA SER A 140 7.16 16.76 -2.38
C SER A 140 6.90 16.38 -0.91
N LEU A 141 7.45 17.16 0.01
CA LEU A 141 7.36 16.93 1.45
C LEU A 141 7.31 18.27 2.17
N ILE A 142 6.46 18.43 3.19
CA ILE A 142 6.52 19.61 4.06
C ILE A 142 7.67 19.44 5.05
N ILE A 143 8.50 20.47 5.14
CA ILE A 143 9.56 20.59 6.13
C ILE A 143 9.33 21.88 6.91
N ASP A 144 9.21 21.73 8.22
CA ASP A 144 9.20 22.87 9.13
C ASP A 144 10.64 23.32 9.38
N MET A 145 10.94 24.55 9.00
CA MET A 145 12.24 25.18 9.20
C MET A 145 12.12 26.09 10.42
N VAL A 146 12.70 25.66 11.53
CA VAL A 146 12.58 26.33 12.83
C VAL A 146 12.96 27.82 12.68
N GLY A 147 12.00 28.71 12.95
CA GLY A 147 12.19 30.16 12.89
C GLY A 147 12.02 30.81 11.51
N THR A 148 11.86 30.04 10.42
CA THR A 148 11.62 30.58 9.06
C THR A 148 10.32 30.12 8.42
N GLY A 149 9.63 29.16 9.04
CA GLY A 149 8.32 28.66 8.64
C GLY A 149 8.39 27.37 7.82
N GLU A 150 7.25 26.95 7.30
CA GLU A 150 7.14 25.70 6.56
C GLU A 150 7.49 25.90 5.08
N VAL A 151 8.28 24.98 4.53
CA VAL A 151 8.58 24.91 3.10
C VAL A 151 8.17 23.56 2.53
N ARG A 152 7.82 23.53 1.24
CA ARG A 152 7.50 22.31 0.50
C ARG A 152 8.48 22.11 -0.65
N PRO A 153 9.72 21.65 -0.39
CA PRO A 153 10.64 21.23 -1.44
C PRO A 153 10.05 20.13 -2.30
N PHE A 154 10.57 20.02 -3.53
CA PHE A 154 10.28 18.89 -4.40
C PHE A 154 11.55 18.37 -5.07
N ALA A 155 11.53 17.10 -5.45
CA ALA A 155 12.57 16.47 -6.28
C ALA A 155 11.92 15.70 -7.43
N THR A 156 12.67 15.54 -8.52
CA THR A 156 12.16 14.93 -9.75
C THR A 156 13.01 13.73 -10.17
N VAL A 157 12.35 12.70 -10.67
CA VAL A 157 12.94 11.49 -11.25
C VAL A 157 12.20 11.17 -12.55
N LEU A 158 12.92 10.74 -13.59
CA LEU A 158 12.32 10.34 -14.86
C LEU A 158 12.04 8.84 -14.89
N SER A 159 10.85 8.47 -15.34
CA SER A 159 10.47 7.11 -15.69
C SER A 159 10.97 6.79 -17.09
N THR A 160 11.76 5.74 -17.22
CA THR A 160 12.20 5.18 -18.49
C THR A 160 11.88 3.69 -18.55
N ASN A 161 12.04 3.07 -19.72
CA ASN A 161 11.83 1.62 -19.88
C ASN A 161 12.80 0.78 -19.05
N ASP A 162 13.98 1.32 -18.74
CA ASP A 162 15.03 0.65 -17.95
C ASP A 162 14.91 0.96 -16.43
N GLY A 163 13.87 1.71 -16.04
CA GLY A 163 13.64 2.12 -14.66
C GLY A 163 13.75 3.63 -14.48
N ALA A 164 14.18 4.04 -13.29
CA ALA A 164 14.12 5.42 -12.82
C ALA A 164 15.47 6.15 -13.01
N LEU A 165 15.46 7.33 -13.62
CA LEU A 165 16.67 8.15 -13.83
C LEU A 165 16.66 9.41 -12.95
N PRO A 166 17.78 9.72 -12.27
CA PRO A 166 17.90 10.96 -11.49
C PRO A 166 17.84 12.19 -12.39
N VAL A 167 17.11 13.23 -11.94
CA VAL A 167 17.15 14.57 -12.56
C VAL A 167 18.03 15.49 -11.73
N SER A 168 18.90 16.26 -12.38
CA SER A 168 19.72 17.29 -11.72
C SER A 168 18.85 18.39 -11.08
N PRO A 169 19.33 19.06 -10.01
CA PRO A 169 18.63 20.19 -9.43
C PRO A 169 18.34 21.28 -10.48
N PRO A 170 17.17 21.95 -10.42
CA PRO A 170 16.85 23.07 -11.31
C PRO A 170 17.91 24.17 -11.24
N SER A 171 18.26 24.78 -12.37
CA SER A 171 19.31 25.83 -12.46
C SER A 171 19.04 27.07 -11.61
N HIS A 172 17.77 27.33 -11.27
CA HIS A 172 17.34 28.46 -10.43
C HIS A 172 17.35 28.13 -8.93
N LEU A 173 17.62 26.89 -8.54
CA LEU A 173 17.71 26.48 -7.14
C LEU A 173 19.04 26.96 -6.55
N SER A 174 19.01 27.59 -5.37
CA SER A 174 20.26 27.94 -4.67
C SER A 174 21.02 26.68 -4.24
N LYS A 175 22.36 26.74 -4.29
CA LYS A 175 23.24 25.63 -3.90
C LYS A 175 23.01 25.11 -2.48
N THR A 176 22.54 25.97 -1.58
CA THR A 176 22.18 25.60 -0.20
C THR A 176 21.08 24.54 -0.14
N TRP A 177 20.23 24.45 -1.16
CA TRP A 177 19.12 23.48 -1.23
C TRP A 177 19.46 22.20 -1.99
N TYR A 178 20.67 22.09 -2.54
CA TYR A 178 21.09 20.92 -3.31
C TYR A 178 21.10 19.64 -2.47
N PRO A 179 21.60 19.64 -1.21
CA PRO A 179 21.55 18.46 -0.36
C PRO A 179 20.13 17.94 -0.18
N LEU A 180 19.18 18.83 0.09
CA LEU A 180 17.78 18.46 0.27
C LEU A 180 17.14 17.91 -0.99
N TYR A 181 17.35 18.59 -2.13
CA TYR A 181 16.87 18.11 -3.42
C TYR A 181 17.43 16.72 -3.74
N ASN A 182 18.73 16.52 -3.55
CA ASN A 182 19.38 15.24 -3.78
C ASN A 182 18.83 14.16 -2.84
N ALA A 183 18.68 14.46 -1.54
CA ALA A 183 18.15 13.51 -0.57
C ALA A 183 16.73 13.04 -0.92
N LEU A 184 15.84 13.97 -1.32
CA LEU A 184 14.49 13.63 -1.79
C LEU A 184 14.51 12.85 -3.10
N ARG A 185 15.42 13.20 -4.04
CA ARG A 185 15.59 12.46 -5.30
C ARG A 185 16.02 11.02 -5.05
N GLU A 186 17.04 10.80 -4.22
CA GLU A 186 17.52 9.47 -3.87
C GLU A 186 16.43 8.66 -3.17
N LEU A 187 15.62 9.30 -2.33
CA LEU A 187 14.49 8.66 -1.68
C LEU A 187 13.44 8.19 -2.68
N LEU A 188 13.10 9.04 -3.66
CA LEU A 188 12.18 8.66 -4.74
C LEU A 188 12.76 7.54 -5.61
N LEU A 189 14.06 7.56 -5.93
CA LEU A 189 14.73 6.47 -6.64
C LEU A 189 14.66 5.15 -5.86
N GLN A 190 14.92 5.18 -4.56
CA GLN A 190 14.83 4.01 -3.68
C GLN A 190 13.40 3.46 -3.61
N ALA A 191 12.39 4.34 -3.59
CA ALA A 191 10.99 3.94 -3.66
C ALA A 191 10.64 3.30 -5.01
N MET A 192 11.11 3.86 -6.13
CA MET A 192 10.90 3.28 -7.46
C MET A 192 11.58 1.93 -7.62
N ASP A 193 12.80 1.77 -7.11
CA ASP A 193 13.51 0.48 -7.10
C ASP A 193 12.74 -0.56 -6.26
N SER A 194 12.26 -0.16 -5.08
CA SER A 194 11.43 -1.01 -4.21
C SER A 194 10.12 -1.42 -4.88
N LEU A 195 9.45 -0.48 -5.57
CA LEU A 195 8.23 -0.77 -6.32
C LEU A 195 8.51 -1.74 -7.47
N SER A 196 9.63 -1.57 -8.18
CA SER A 196 10.01 -2.47 -9.26
C SER A 196 10.15 -3.90 -8.74
N LYS A 197 10.81 -4.09 -7.59
CA LYS A 197 10.98 -5.40 -6.95
C LYS A 197 9.63 -6.04 -6.64
N LEU A 198 8.68 -5.28 -6.07
CA LEU A 198 7.33 -5.78 -5.79
C LEU A 198 6.61 -6.21 -7.07
N ASN A 199 6.69 -5.41 -8.13
CA ASN A 199 6.05 -5.74 -9.41
C ASN A 199 6.70 -6.93 -10.10
N VAL A 200 8.03 -7.08 -10.04
CA VAL A 200 8.68 -8.25 -10.62
C VAL A 200 8.29 -9.52 -9.85
N ILE A 201 8.08 -9.47 -8.53
CA ILE A 201 7.66 -10.65 -7.75
C ILE A 201 6.26 -11.14 -8.17
N SER A 202 5.42 -10.29 -8.76
CA SER A 202 4.13 -10.68 -9.31
C SER A 202 4.20 -11.28 -10.73
N GLY A 203 5.38 -11.33 -11.38
CA GLY A 203 5.49 -11.66 -12.80
C GLY A 203 6.68 -12.54 -13.22
N LYS A 204 7.38 -13.22 -12.30
CA LYS A 204 8.47 -14.13 -12.66
C LYS A 204 8.28 -15.55 -12.11
N VAL A 205 7.60 -16.39 -12.90
CA VAL A 205 7.99 -17.80 -13.01
C VAL A 205 9.15 -17.83 -14.01
N THR A 206 10.35 -18.01 -13.48
CA THR A 206 11.57 -18.25 -14.24
C THR A 206 11.52 -19.61 -14.93
N ALA A 207 12.12 -19.61 -16.12
CA ALA A 207 12.27 -20.67 -17.12
C ALA A 207 12.74 -22.03 -16.61
#